data_AF-A0A0F9DXY5-F1
#
_entry.id   AF-A0A0F9DXY5-F1
#
_cell.length_a   1.000
_cell.length_b   1.000
_cell.length_c   1.000
_cell.angle_alpha   90.00
_cell.angle_beta   90.00
_cell.angle_gamma   90.00
#
_symmetry.space_group_name_H-M   'P 1'
#
loop_
_entity.id
_entity.type
_entity.pdbx_description
1 polymer ?
#
loop_
_entity_poly.entity_id
_entity_poly.type
_entity_poly.pdbx_seq_one_letter_code
_entity_poly.pdbx_strand_id
1 'polypeptide(L)'
;YDPNRDWAWNWQPMHIQRGAYRYPFSIPENRLVADFVIDHPNIAGAQHYHNTGGMILRGPGVKEDHYEPGDIAVLDAIGRRGETILPGYRYINTAEDLYQVYGGEGDFCYMMQGIYCYTNELFTSRHFFRRSPDDKSPGRREDREAFDKYLLFGGGSVPWHEVDHPQYGKIEVGGFKKSWGRQPPSFLLEEECHRNMAFTLYHADQMPQVEIQSLQTKPAPGGLTEVTAAVANRKLTPTHAAIDVKNKITLPDIVSISGKDLNVVLGMHSASPFFKRAVEQKRNPQKLRIPTIPGMGAVYVRWLVQGEEPFTISVRSPKGGSDRRSSDSVATTHPTSSGSR
;
A
#
# COMPACT_ATOMS: atom_id res chain seq x y z
N TYR A 1 26.45 4.71 -8.49
CA TYR A 1 25.51 3.85 -7.74
C TYR A 1 24.09 4.21 -8.17
N ASP A 2 23.14 3.31 -7.97
CA ASP A 2 21.71 3.50 -8.24
C ASP A 2 20.97 3.45 -6.89
N PRO A 3 20.30 4.53 -6.46
CA PRO A 3 19.50 4.55 -5.24
C PRO A 3 18.46 3.43 -5.17
N ASN A 4 17.90 2.97 -6.29
CA ASN A 4 16.93 1.87 -6.27
C ASN A 4 17.60 0.48 -6.31
N ARG A 5 18.87 0.37 -5.91
CA ARG A 5 19.64 -0.88 -5.72
C ARG A 5 20.39 -0.91 -4.38
N ASP A 6 19.99 -0.05 -3.44
CA ASP A 6 20.65 0.12 -2.13
C ASP A 6 19.77 -0.33 -0.95
N TRP A 7 18.59 -0.91 -1.21
CA TRP A 7 17.66 -1.35 -0.16
C TRP A 7 18.01 -2.74 0.37
N ALA A 8 17.70 -3.02 1.64
CA ALA A 8 18.24 -4.19 2.34
C ALA A 8 17.68 -5.54 1.93
N TRP A 9 16.44 -5.61 1.44
CA TRP A 9 15.87 -6.91 1.06
C TRP A 9 16.61 -7.49 -0.15
N ASN A 10 17.17 -8.69 0.04
CA ASN A 10 17.89 -9.43 -0.99
C ASN A 10 18.91 -8.55 -1.75
N TRP A 11 19.59 -7.65 -1.06
CA TRP A 11 20.61 -6.81 -1.66
C TRP A 11 21.77 -7.65 -2.19
N GLN A 12 22.30 -7.29 -3.35
CA GLN A 12 23.41 -7.99 -3.97
C GLN A 12 24.55 -7.03 -4.35
N PRO A 13 25.82 -7.46 -4.27
CA PRO A 13 26.96 -6.66 -4.67
C PRO A 13 26.99 -6.37 -6.18
N MET A 14 27.80 -5.37 -6.59
CA MET A 14 27.85 -4.85 -7.96
C MET A 14 28.06 -5.91 -9.05
N HIS A 15 28.78 -7.00 -8.76
CA HIS A 15 29.04 -8.06 -9.74
C HIS A 15 27.80 -8.93 -10.05
N ILE A 16 26.75 -8.84 -9.24
CA ILE A 16 25.44 -9.46 -9.46
C ILE A 16 24.42 -8.39 -9.86
N GLN A 17 24.31 -7.32 -9.06
CA GLN A 17 23.37 -6.23 -9.29
C GLN A 17 24.12 -4.96 -9.72
N ARG A 18 24.09 -4.66 -11.02
CA ARG A 18 24.59 -3.38 -11.52
C ARG A 18 23.87 -2.23 -10.82
N GLY A 19 24.64 -1.23 -10.37
CA GLY A 19 24.14 -0.07 -9.64
C GLY A 19 24.29 -0.18 -8.12
N ALA A 20 24.42 -1.39 -7.57
CA ALA A 20 24.69 -1.58 -6.15
C ALA A 20 25.97 -0.85 -5.71
N TYR A 21 25.98 -0.37 -4.47
CA TYR A 21 27.10 0.36 -3.91
C TYR A 21 27.89 -0.48 -2.89
N ARG A 22 28.14 0.03 -1.68
CA ARG A 22 29.05 -0.62 -0.73
C ARG A 22 28.37 -1.73 0.08
N TYR A 23 27.15 -1.49 0.52
CA TYR A 23 26.30 -2.39 1.33
C TYR A 23 24.89 -1.75 1.40
N PRO A 24 23.85 -2.45 1.91
CA PRO A 24 22.51 -1.86 2.04
C PRO A 24 22.49 -0.55 2.83
N PHE A 25 21.73 0.44 2.37
CA PHE A 25 21.61 1.77 2.96
C PHE A 25 22.95 2.50 3.08
N SER A 26 23.87 2.24 2.15
CA SER A 26 25.14 2.95 2.07
C SER A 26 24.98 4.36 1.47
N ILE A 27 23.84 4.63 0.83
CA ILE A 27 23.42 5.96 0.38
C ILE A 27 22.67 6.65 1.52
N PRO A 28 23.13 7.83 2.00
CA PRO A 28 22.52 8.52 3.14
C PRO A 28 21.03 8.83 2.96
N GLU A 29 20.62 9.23 1.77
CA GLU A 29 19.23 9.56 1.45
C GLU A 29 18.31 8.35 1.62
N ASN A 30 18.72 7.18 1.11
CA ASN A 30 18.00 5.93 1.29
C ASN A 30 17.92 5.51 2.76
N ARG A 31 19.02 5.68 3.50
CA ARG A 31 19.04 5.37 4.94
C ARG A 31 18.02 6.21 5.69
N LEU A 32 17.95 7.51 5.43
CA LEU A 32 16.98 8.40 6.06
C LEU A 32 15.54 7.99 5.77
N VAL A 33 15.23 7.59 4.53
CA VAL A 33 13.90 7.08 4.18
C VAL A 33 13.62 5.74 4.85
N ALA A 34 14.57 4.82 4.87
CA ALA A 34 14.43 3.52 5.52
C ALA A 34 14.20 3.66 7.03
N ASP A 35 15.00 4.49 7.72
CA ASP A 35 14.85 4.78 9.14
C ASP A 35 13.48 5.38 9.44
N PHE A 36 13.01 6.34 8.61
CA PHE A 36 11.66 6.86 8.72
C PHE A 36 10.60 5.76 8.57
N VAL A 37 10.68 4.90 7.55
CA VAL A 37 9.68 3.84 7.36
C VAL A 37 9.68 2.84 8.53
N ILE A 38 10.86 2.46 9.02
CA ILE A 38 11.03 1.52 10.15
C ILE A 38 10.41 2.11 11.43
N ASP A 39 10.60 3.39 11.68
CA ASP A 39 10.07 4.07 12.88
C ASP A 39 8.55 4.36 12.81
N HIS A 40 7.93 4.16 11.65
CA HIS A 40 6.50 4.44 11.41
C HIS A 40 5.74 3.16 11.02
N PRO A 41 5.51 2.23 11.97
CA PRO A 41 4.83 0.95 11.71
C PRO A 41 3.37 1.09 11.26
N ASN A 42 2.82 2.31 11.28
CA ASN A 42 1.50 2.66 10.79
C ASN A 42 1.43 2.88 9.28
N ILE A 43 2.55 2.88 8.56
CA ILE A 43 2.55 2.95 7.10
C ILE A 43 2.05 1.61 6.55
N ALA A 44 0.92 1.63 5.83
CA ALA A 44 0.31 0.45 5.24
C ALA A 44 0.51 0.33 3.72
N GLY A 45 0.74 1.47 3.06
CA GLY A 45 0.94 1.53 1.62
C GLY A 45 1.93 2.61 1.19
N ALA A 46 2.54 2.42 0.01
CA ALA A 46 3.52 3.35 -0.57
C ALA A 46 3.39 3.46 -2.10
N GLN A 47 3.79 4.61 -2.65
CA GLN A 47 3.80 4.92 -4.08
C GLN A 47 5.16 5.51 -4.46
N HIS A 48 5.93 4.78 -5.25
CA HIS A 48 7.28 5.16 -5.66
C HIS A 48 7.23 5.72 -7.08
N TYR A 49 7.49 7.02 -7.26
CA TYR A 49 7.37 7.66 -8.57
C TYR A 49 8.70 7.68 -9.32
N HIS A 50 8.72 7.01 -10.46
CA HIS A 50 9.84 6.88 -11.39
C HIS A 50 9.48 7.48 -12.75
N ASN A 51 10.45 7.46 -13.67
CA ASN A 51 10.17 7.60 -15.09
C ASN A 51 11.19 6.78 -15.89
N THR A 52 10.82 6.14 -17.01
CA THR A 52 9.57 6.31 -17.79
C THR A 52 9.07 4.98 -18.33
N GLY A 53 7.78 4.91 -18.73
CA GLY A 53 7.26 3.74 -19.44
C GLY A 53 5.75 3.61 -19.47
N GLY A 54 5.01 4.35 -18.65
CA GLY A 54 3.58 4.13 -18.44
C GLY A 54 3.36 2.76 -17.82
N MET A 55 3.89 2.55 -16.62
CA MET A 55 3.76 1.25 -15.94
C MET A 55 3.44 1.45 -14.46
N ILE A 56 2.63 0.54 -13.93
CA ILE A 56 2.37 0.35 -12.51
C ILE A 56 3.01 -0.99 -12.16
N LEU A 57 4.12 -0.97 -11.45
CA LEU A 57 4.90 -2.15 -11.14
C LEU A 57 4.58 -2.60 -9.72
N ARG A 58 4.35 -3.89 -9.55
CA ARG A 58 4.45 -4.56 -8.24
C ARG A 58 5.68 -5.45 -8.16
N GLY A 59 6.07 -5.78 -6.94
CA GLY A 59 7.01 -6.88 -6.69
C GLY A 59 6.36 -8.25 -6.95
N PRO A 60 7.10 -9.36 -6.77
CA PRO A 60 8.49 -9.37 -6.34
C PRO A 60 9.47 -8.78 -7.38
N GLY A 61 10.59 -8.25 -6.91
CA GLY A 61 11.70 -7.79 -7.74
C GLY A 61 12.56 -8.92 -8.31
N VAL A 62 12.55 -10.11 -7.71
CA VAL A 62 13.24 -11.32 -8.22
C VAL A 62 12.30 -12.52 -8.28
N LYS A 63 12.58 -13.49 -9.13
CA LYS A 63 11.68 -14.63 -9.38
C LYS A 63 11.63 -15.63 -8.23
N GLU A 64 12.69 -15.66 -7.41
CA GLU A 64 12.79 -16.54 -6.25
C GLU A 64 11.96 -16.05 -5.06
N ASP A 65 11.60 -14.76 -5.02
CA ASP A 65 10.78 -14.21 -3.95
C ASP A 65 9.30 -14.56 -4.15
N HIS A 66 8.61 -14.73 -3.03
CA HIS A 66 7.23 -15.21 -3.01
C HIS A 66 6.32 -14.27 -2.23
N TYR A 67 5.28 -13.79 -2.92
CA TYR A 67 4.20 -13.02 -2.31
C TYR A 67 3.03 -13.96 -2.08
N GLU A 68 2.35 -13.80 -0.95
CA GLU A 68 1.20 -14.65 -0.62
C GLU A 68 0.02 -14.33 -1.55
N PRO A 69 -0.73 -15.34 -2.05
CA PRO A 69 -1.79 -15.12 -3.03
C PRO A 69 -2.87 -14.11 -2.61
N GLY A 70 -3.17 -14.03 -1.30
CA GLY A 70 -4.10 -13.05 -0.76
C GLY A 70 -3.60 -11.61 -0.91
N ASP A 71 -2.30 -11.38 -0.71
CA ASP A 71 -1.69 -10.07 -0.88
C ASP A 71 -1.58 -9.68 -2.36
N ILE A 72 -1.27 -10.65 -3.23
CA ILE A 72 -1.29 -10.47 -4.68
C ILE A 72 -2.70 -10.06 -5.14
N ALA A 73 -3.76 -10.67 -4.61
CA ALA A 73 -5.13 -10.31 -4.99
C ALA A 73 -5.47 -8.86 -4.64
N VAL A 74 -5.00 -8.36 -3.49
CA VAL A 74 -5.13 -6.93 -3.11
C VAL A 74 -4.34 -6.06 -4.09
N LEU A 75 -3.08 -6.39 -4.35
CA LEU A 75 -2.21 -5.64 -5.26
C LEU A 75 -2.80 -5.57 -6.67
N ASP A 76 -3.32 -6.69 -7.17
CA ASP A 76 -3.91 -6.83 -8.49
C ASP A 76 -5.21 -6.02 -8.62
N ALA A 77 -6.08 -6.06 -7.61
CA ALA A 77 -7.33 -5.31 -7.64
C ALA A 77 -7.08 -3.78 -7.68
N ILE A 78 -6.13 -3.28 -6.89
CA ILE A 78 -5.77 -1.85 -6.89
C ILE A 78 -5.00 -1.48 -8.17
N GLY A 79 -4.02 -2.28 -8.58
CA GLY A 79 -3.19 -2.04 -9.77
C GLY A 79 -4.02 -1.99 -11.06
N ARG A 80 -4.95 -2.92 -11.24
CA ARG A 80 -5.89 -2.94 -12.38
C ARG A 80 -6.84 -1.76 -12.38
N ARG A 81 -7.28 -1.29 -11.20
CA ARG A 81 -8.02 -0.02 -11.13
C ARG A 81 -7.13 1.15 -11.55
N GLY A 82 -5.86 1.12 -11.17
CA GLY A 82 -4.83 2.06 -11.63
C GLY A 82 -4.75 2.15 -13.14
N GLU A 83 -4.74 1.02 -13.88
CA GLU A 83 -4.77 1.02 -15.36
C GLU A 83 -6.00 1.75 -15.94
N THR A 84 -7.13 1.71 -15.25
CA THR A 84 -8.33 2.45 -15.64
C THR A 84 -8.16 3.96 -15.41
N ILE A 85 -7.55 4.35 -14.28
CA ILE A 85 -7.32 5.76 -13.91
C ILE A 85 -6.22 6.39 -14.79
N LEU A 86 -5.23 5.59 -15.19
CA LEU A 86 -4.04 5.95 -15.94
C LEU A 86 -4.04 5.30 -17.34
N PRO A 87 -4.79 5.84 -18.32
CA PRO A 87 -4.83 5.28 -19.66
C PRO A 87 -3.44 5.13 -20.28
N GLY A 88 -3.17 3.99 -20.91
CA GLY A 88 -1.89 3.71 -21.53
C GLY A 88 -0.84 3.11 -20.58
N TYR A 89 -1.09 3.15 -19.26
CA TYR A 89 -0.28 2.45 -18.28
C TYR A 89 -0.59 0.96 -18.28
N ARG A 90 0.42 0.15 -17.93
CA ARG A 90 0.27 -1.30 -17.74
C ARG A 90 0.61 -1.69 -16.32
N TYR A 91 -0.25 -2.48 -15.70
CA TYR A 91 0.03 -3.10 -14.40
C TYR A 91 0.75 -4.44 -14.61
N ILE A 92 1.99 -4.53 -14.13
CA ILE A 92 2.86 -5.70 -14.39
C ILE A 92 3.69 -6.09 -13.17
N ASN A 93 4.20 -7.32 -13.18
CA ASN A 93 5.19 -7.79 -12.23
C ASN A 93 6.60 -7.37 -12.69
N THR A 94 7.39 -6.80 -11.78
CA THR A 94 8.77 -6.39 -12.06
C THR A 94 9.65 -7.56 -12.53
N ALA A 95 9.73 -8.65 -11.76
CA ALA A 95 10.63 -9.77 -12.09
C ALA A 95 10.18 -10.57 -13.31
N GLU A 96 8.87 -10.75 -13.48
CA GLU A 96 8.32 -11.63 -14.53
C GLU A 96 8.17 -10.94 -15.88
N ASP A 97 7.69 -9.69 -15.87
CA ASP A 97 7.27 -9.00 -17.09
C ASP A 97 8.23 -7.87 -17.52
N LEU A 98 9.25 -7.57 -16.70
CA LEU A 98 10.21 -6.51 -16.97
C LEU A 98 11.67 -7.00 -16.86
N TYR A 99 12.26 -6.99 -15.65
CA TYR A 99 13.60 -7.53 -15.37
C TYR A 99 13.80 -7.69 -13.86
N GLN A 100 14.73 -8.56 -13.45
CA GLN A 100 15.01 -8.80 -12.03
C GLN A 100 15.79 -7.65 -11.38
N VAL A 101 15.41 -7.30 -10.15
CA VAL A 101 15.99 -6.23 -9.34
C VAL A 101 16.30 -6.76 -7.95
N TYR A 102 17.56 -6.66 -7.54
CA TYR A 102 18.01 -6.89 -6.18
C TYR A 102 18.18 -5.57 -5.42
N GLY A 103 17.80 -5.54 -4.15
CA GLY A 103 17.88 -4.35 -3.31
C GLY A 103 16.99 -3.20 -3.79
N GLY A 104 15.81 -3.51 -4.33
CA GLY A 104 14.80 -2.54 -4.73
C GLY A 104 13.95 -2.05 -3.57
N GLU A 105 13.46 -0.80 -3.66
CA GLU A 105 12.65 -0.18 -2.61
C GLU A 105 11.33 -0.94 -2.35
N GLY A 106 10.65 -1.37 -3.42
CA GLY A 106 9.37 -2.07 -3.31
C GLY A 106 9.48 -3.40 -2.56
N ASP A 107 10.59 -4.12 -2.71
CA ASP A 107 10.80 -5.37 -1.98
C ASP A 107 11.12 -5.11 -0.51
N PHE A 108 11.87 -4.04 -0.19
CA PHE A 108 12.03 -3.61 1.21
C PHE A 108 10.68 -3.28 1.85
N CYS A 109 9.85 -2.48 1.18
CA CYS A 109 8.52 -2.10 1.65
C CYS A 109 7.66 -3.34 1.94
N TYR A 110 7.54 -4.28 1.01
CA TYR A 110 6.70 -5.45 1.24
C TYR A 110 7.37 -6.51 2.12
N MET A 111 8.55 -7.00 1.76
CA MET A 111 9.17 -8.16 2.41
C MET A 111 9.68 -7.86 3.82
N MET A 112 10.09 -6.62 4.09
CA MET A 112 10.63 -6.22 5.40
C MET A 112 9.67 -5.38 6.24
N GLN A 113 8.71 -4.68 5.63
CA GLN A 113 7.79 -3.80 6.37
C GLN A 113 6.30 -4.19 6.23
N GLY A 114 5.97 -5.16 5.36
CA GLY A 114 4.59 -5.57 5.11
C GLY A 114 3.72 -4.45 4.53
N ILE A 115 4.31 -3.60 3.70
CA ILE A 115 3.67 -2.44 3.07
C ILE A 115 3.26 -2.82 1.64
N TYR A 116 2.00 -2.52 1.28
CA TYR A 116 1.52 -2.70 -0.09
C TYR A 116 2.00 -1.52 -0.94
N CYS A 117 2.91 -1.77 -1.87
CA CYS A 117 3.56 -0.69 -2.63
C CYS A 117 3.54 -0.90 -4.13
N TYR A 118 3.59 0.21 -4.87
CA TYR A 118 3.77 0.22 -6.32
C TYR A 118 4.90 1.14 -6.73
N THR A 119 5.60 0.77 -7.81
CA THR A 119 6.46 1.70 -8.55
C THR A 119 5.72 2.19 -9.78
N ASN A 120 5.68 3.50 -9.99
CA ASN A 120 4.98 4.15 -11.09
C ASN A 120 6.02 4.69 -12.06
N GLU A 121 6.18 4.03 -13.20
CA GLU A 121 7.04 4.52 -14.28
C GLU A 121 6.27 5.53 -15.11
N LEU A 122 6.42 6.80 -14.75
CA LEU A 122 5.63 7.89 -15.29
C LEU A 122 5.87 8.13 -16.76
N PHE A 123 4.87 8.70 -17.42
CA PHE A 123 4.86 9.10 -18.81
C PHE A 123 5.14 7.96 -19.81
N THR A 124 4.51 8.06 -20.98
CA THR A 124 4.77 7.14 -22.08
C THR A 124 4.55 7.85 -23.40
N SER A 125 5.36 7.52 -24.40
CA SER A 125 5.25 8.04 -25.75
C SER A 125 3.92 7.70 -26.44
N ARG A 126 3.11 6.79 -25.88
CA ARG A 126 1.72 6.54 -26.34
C ARG A 126 0.85 7.80 -26.27
N HIS A 127 1.16 8.72 -25.35
CA HIS A 127 0.43 9.97 -25.22
C HIS A 127 0.76 11.02 -26.29
N PHE A 128 1.83 10.83 -27.09
CA PHE A 128 2.23 11.81 -28.10
C PHE A 128 1.10 12.11 -29.10
N PHE A 129 0.51 11.07 -29.67
CA PHE A 129 -0.57 11.22 -30.65
C PHE A 129 -1.84 10.47 -30.25
N ARG A 130 -1.95 10.09 -28.95
CA ARG A 130 -3.09 9.35 -28.38
C ARG A 130 -3.51 8.14 -29.22
N ARG A 131 -2.53 7.41 -29.76
CA ARG A 131 -2.79 6.22 -30.60
C ARG A 131 -3.28 5.06 -29.75
N SER A 132 -3.93 4.10 -30.42
CA SER A 132 -4.53 2.93 -29.76
C SER A 132 -3.54 2.21 -28.83
N PRO A 133 -4.00 1.69 -27.67
CA PRO A 133 -3.20 0.82 -26.81
C PRO A 133 -2.58 -0.39 -27.52
N ASP A 134 -3.18 -0.83 -28.63
CA ASP A 134 -2.71 -1.94 -29.48
C ASP A 134 -1.52 -1.56 -30.39
N ASP A 135 -1.09 -0.30 -30.40
CA ASP A 135 0.14 0.11 -31.08
C ASP A 135 1.34 -0.58 -30.41
N LYS A 136 1.84 -1.61 -31.09
CA LYS A 136 3.00 -2.41 -30.67
C LYS A 136 4.34 -1.67 -30.82
N SER A 137 4.33 -0.46 -31.36
CA SER A 137 5.54 0.34 -31.60
C SER A 137 5.48 1.69 -30.86
N PRO A 138 5.24 1.72 -29.54
CA PRO A 138 5.28 2.98 -28.80
C PRO A 138 6.70 3.55 -28.81
N GLY A 139 6.83 4.85 -29.11
CA GLY A 139 8.10 5.56 -28.95
C GLY A 139 9.07 5.46 -30.11
N ARG A 140 8.57 5.16 -31.32
CA ARG A 140 9.34 5.28 -32.57
C ARG A 140 10.03 6.63 -32.67
N ARG A 141 11.23 6.63 -33.27
CA ARG A 141 12.01 7.84 -33.48
C ARG A 141 11.25 8.85 -34.33
N GLU A 142 10.56 8.38 -35.35
CA GLU A 142 9.74 9.21 -36.25
C GLU A 142 8.59 9.88 -35.50
N ASP A 143 7.95 9.18 -34.55
CA ASP A 143 6.88 9.76 -33.74
C ASP A 143 7.43 10.82 -32.77
N ARG A 144 8.61 10.59 -32.18
CA ARG A 144 9.30 11.58 -31.34
C ARG A 144 9.66 12.83 -32.13
N GLU A 145 10.24 12.66 -33.33
CA GLU A 145 10.62 13.76 -34.21
C GLU A 145 9.39 14.51 -34.73
N ALA A 146 8.32 13.81 -35.10
CA ALA A 146 7.06 14.42 -35.51
C ALA A 146 6.40 15.19 -34.36
N PHE A 147 6.37 14.63 -33.15
CA PHE A 147 5.80 15.30 -31.98
C PHE A 147 6.61 16.56 -31.63
N ASP A 148 7.94 16.46 -31.66
CA ASP A 148 8.82 17.61 -31.46
C ASP A 148 8.56 18.70 -32.51
N LYS A 149 8.50 18.33 -33.79
CA LYS A 149 8.25 19.26 -34.91
C LYS A 149 6.88 19.94 -34.82
N TYR A 150 5.81 19.16 -34.65
CA TYR A 150 4.44 19.67 -34.82
C TYR A 150 3.79 20.19 -33.54
N LEU A 151 4.23 19.72 -32.36
CA LEU A 151 3.61 20.09 -31.08
C LEU A 151 4.55 20.84 -30.13
N LEU A 152 5.86 20.56 -30.18
CA LEU A 152 6.84 21.31 -29.39
C LEU A 152 7.57 22.39 -30.18
N PHE A 153 7.36 22.45 -31.50
CA PHE A 153 8.01 23.38 -32.41
C PHE A 153 9.54 23.38 -32.27
N GLY A 154 10.14 22.18 -32.13
CA GLY A 154 11.58 21.97 -31.95
C GLY A 154 12.06 22.06 -30.49
N GLY A 155 11.15 22.22 -29.54
CA GLY A 155 11.46 22.37 -28.12
C GLY A 155 12.06 21.14 -27.42
N GLY A 156 12.07 19.97 -28.04
CA GLY A 156 12.67 18.72 -27.54
C GLY A 156 14.20 18.69 -27.65
N SER A 157 14.79 19.57 -28.45
CA SER A 157 16.24 19.70 -28.61
C SER A 157 16.73 21.14 -28.45
N VAL A 158 18.03 21.30 -28.31
CA VAL A 158 18.73 22.59 -28.36
C VAL A 158 19.58 22.58 -29.63
N PRO A 159 19.42 23.57 -30.53
CA PRO A 159 20.31 23.70 -31.68
C PRO A 159 21.77 23.77 -31.24
N TRP A 160 22.64 23.08 -31.97
CA TRP A 160 24.08 23.13 -31.72
C TRP A 160 24.59 24.56 -31.89
N HIS A 161 25.34 25.04 -30.89
CA HIS A 161 25.97 26.34 -30.91
C HIS A 161 27.29 26.31 -30.13
N GLU A 162 28.21 27.21 -30.48
CA GLU A 162 29.48 27.34 -29.78
C GLU A 162 29.29 27.97 -28.38
N VAL A 163 30.05 27.46 -27.42
CA VAL A 163 30.21 28.04 -26.07
C VAL A 163 31.67 28.00 -25.66
N ASP A 164 32.11 28.99 -24.87
CA ASP A 164 33.44 29.00 -24.27
C ASP A 164 33.43 28.24 -22.94
N HIS A 165 33.98 27.02 -22.94
CA HIS A 165 34.08 26.19 -21.74
C HIS A 165 35.38 26.50 -20.95
N PRO A 166 35.31 26.73 -19.62
CA PRO A 166 36.47 27.13 -18.81
C PRO A 166 37.68 26.19 -18.89
N GLN A 167 37.45 24.90 -19.14
CA GLN A 167 38.50 23.89 -19.24
C GLN A 167 38.86 23.51 -20.69
N TYR A 168 37.93 23.63 -21.63
CA TYR A 168 38.06 23.04 -22.97
C TYR A 168 38.17 24.07 -24.09
N GLY A 169 38.06 25.37 -23.77
CA GLY A 169 37.96 26.42 -24.78
C GLY A 169 36.64 26.32 -25.54
N LYS A 170 36.65 26.66 -26.83
CA LYS A 170 35.46 26.63 -27.68
C LYS A 170 34.98 25.19 -27.93
N ILE A 171 33.75 24.91 -27.54
CA ILE A 171 33.07 23.63 -27.79
C ILE A 171 31.66 23.87 -28.32
N GLU A 172 31.08 22.88 -28.99
CA GLU A 172 29.67 22.92 -29.37
C GLU A 172 28.79 22.25 -28.30
N VAL A 173 27.66 22.88 -27.98
CA VAL A 173 26.65 22.34 -27.06
C VAL A 173 25.29 22.35 -27.75
N GLY A 174 24.56 21.24 -27.64
CA GLY A 174 23.27 21.05 -28.28
C GLY A 174 22.76 19.61 -28.14
N GLY A 175 21.75 19.27 -28.94
CA GLY A 175 21.14 17.95 -28.97
C GLY A 175 19.87 17.84 -28.12
N PHE A 176 19.44 16.61 -27.85
CA PHE A 176 18.19 16.37 -27.11
C PHE A 176 18.28 16.82 -25.66
N LYS A 177 17.22 17.49 -25.18
CA LYS A 177 17.10 17.83 -23.77
C LYS A 177 17.00 16.54 -22.95
N LYS A 178 17.68 16.47 -21.80
CA LYS A 178 17.68 15.29 -20.93
C LYS A 178 16.28 14.83 -20.49
N SER A 179 15.35 15.76 -20.30
CA SER A 179 13.96 15.48 -19.92
C SER A 179 13.09 15.04 -21.11
N TRP A 180 13.55 15.24 -22.35
CA TRP A 180 12.76 14.95 -23.55
C TRP A 180 12.42 13.46 -23.61
N GLY A 181 11.12 13.15 -23.67
CA GLY A 181 10.59 11.78 -23.68
C GLY A 181 10.60 11.07 -22.32
N ARG A 182 11.08 11.70 -21.24
CA ARG A 182 11.01 11.16 -19.87
C ARG A 182 9.91 11.80 -19.03
N GLN A 183 9.63 13.08 -19.29
CA GLN A 183 8.57 13.84 -18.65
C GLN A 183 7.57 14.30 -19.71
N PRO A 184 6.28 14.43 -19.36
CA PRO A 184 5.33 15.04 -20.26
C PRO A 184 5.74 16.50 -20.54
N PRO A 185 5.52 17.01 -21.76
CA PRO A 185 5.61 18.44 -22.00
C PRO A 185 4.57 19.19 -21.16
N SER A 186 4.79 20.48 -20.92
CA SER A 186 3.98 21.31 -19.99
C SER A 186 2.48 21.20 -20.24
N PHE A 187 2.03 21.20 -21.49
CA PHE A 187 0.61 21.11 -21.85
C PHE A 187 -0.03 19.74 -21.60
N LEU A 188 0.77 18.69 -21.32
CA LEU A 188 0.29 17.37 -20.91
C LEU A 188 0.53 17.10 -19.41
N LEU A 189 1.29 17.96 -18.72
CA LEU A 189 1.72 17.73 -17.35
C LEU A 189 0.56 17.74 -16.36
N GLU A 190 -0.40 18.66 -16.51
CA GLU A 190 -1.54 18.77 -15.59
C GLU A 190 -2.40 17.49 -15.57
N GLU A 191 -2.66 16.92 -16.76
CA GLU A 191 -3.40 15.65 -16.87
C GLU A 191 -2.62 14.51 -16.21
N GLU A 192 -1.31 14.40 -16.48
CA GLU A 192 -0.44 13.37 -15.91
C GLU A 192 -0.41 13.43 -14.38
N CYS A 193 -0.22 14.64 -13.82
CA CYS A 193 -0.20 14.88 -12.39
C CYS A 193 -1.55 14.56 -11.74
N HIS A 194 -2.66 15.01 -12.34
CA HIS A 194 -3.99 14.78 -11.77
C HIS A 194 -4.32 13.28 -11.68
N ARG A 195 -4.08 12.52 -12.76
CA ARG A 195 -4.37 11.09 -12.79
C ARG A 195 -3.50 10.29 -11.82
N ASN A 196 -2.21 10.61 -11.75
CA ASN A 196 -1.30 9.93 -10.82
C ASN A 196 -1.63 10.25 -9.36
N MET A 197 -1.99 11.51 -9.05
CA MET A 197 -2.51 11.89 -7.75
C MET A 197 -3.80 11.10 -7.42
N ALA A 198 -4.74 11.02 -8.36
CA ALA A 198 -5.99 10.28 -8.17
C ALA A 198 -5.74 8.79 -7.90
N PHE A 199 -4.78 8.17 -8.59
CA PHE A 199 -4.38 6.78 -8.30
C PHE A 199 -3.75 6.64 -6.91
N THR A 200 -2.89 7.57 -6.50
CA THR A 200 -2.33 7.58 -5.13
C THR A 200 -3.41 7.71 -4.06
N LEU A 201 -4.36 8.63 -4.24
CA LEU A 201 -5.49 8.77 -3.30
C LEU A 201 -6.39 7.54 -3.30
N TYR A 202 -6.64 6.94 -4.46
CA TYR A 202 -7.39 5.69 -4.54
C TYR A 202 -6.70 4.56 -3.77
N HIS A 203 -5.39 4.39 -3.96
CA HIS A 203 -4.60 3.40 -3.21
C HIS A 203 -4.66 3.68 -1.70
N ALA A 204 -4.48 4.94 -1.29
CA ALA A 204 -4.60 5.35 0.12
C ALA A 204 -6.00 5.05 0.69
N ASP A 205 -7.07 5.27 -0.07
CA ASP A 205 -8.43 4.92 0.34
C ASP A 205 -8.64 3.41 0.51
N GLN A 206 -7.86 2.55 -0.16
CA GLN A 206 -7.96 1.10 0.01
C GLN A 206 -7.17 0.56 1.22
N MET A 207 -6.37 1.39 1.88
CA MET A 207 -5.63 1.00 3.09
C MET A 207 -6.57 0.67 4.24
N PRO A 208 -6.17 -0.23 5.17
CA PRO A 208 -7.06 -0.74 6.21
C PRO A 208 -7.65 0.36 7.09
N GLN A 209 -8.92 0.20 7.45
CA GLN A 209 -9.59 1.07 8.42
C GLN A 209 -10.53 0.22 9.29
N VAL A 210 -10.16 0.06 10.56
CA VAL A 210 -10.90 -0.79 11.51
C VAL A 210 -12.09 -0.04 12.12
N GLU A 211 -13.20 -0.77 12.32
CA GLU A 211 -14.38 -0.28 13.02
C GLU A 211 -15.02 -1.37 13.90
N ILE A 212 -15.65 -0.97 15.00
CA ILE A 212 -16.47 -1.85 15.84
C ILE A 212 -17.91 -1.81 15.33
N GLN A 213 -18.19 -2.66 14.34
CA GLN A 213 -19.45 -2.69 13.62
C GLN A 213 -20.65 -3.01 14.52
N SER A 214 -20.50 -3.96 15.45
CA SER A 214 -21.58 -4.34 16.35
C SER A 214 -21.07 -4.75 17.73
N LEU A 215 -21.95 -4.61 18.71
CA LEU A 215 -21.78 -5.01 20.09
C LEU A 215 -23.07 -5.69 20.55
N GLN A 216 -22.95 -6.89 21.12
CA GLN A 216 -24.06 -7.67 21.65
C GLN A 216 -23.70 -8.23 23.02
N THR A 217 -24.65 -8.17 23.95
CA THR A 217 -24.55 -8.78 25.27
C THR A 217 -25.60 -9.89 25.42
N LYS A 218 -25.23 -10.97 26.08
CA LYS A 218 -26.14 -12.08 26.41
C LYS A 218 -25.86 -12.59 27.82
N PRO A 219 -26.88 -12.83 28.65
CA PRO A 219 -26.68 -13.50 29.93
C PRO A 219 -26.03 -14.87 29.75
N ALA A 220 -25.14 -15.25 30.65
CA ALA A 220 -24.49 -16.55 30.72
C ALA A 220 -24.61 -17.14 32.14
N PRO A 221 -24.47 -18.47 32.31
CA PRO A 221 -24.55 -19.10 33.62
C PRO A 221 -23.54 -18.53 34.63
N GLY A 222 -23.88 -18.59 35.93
CA GLY A 222 -22.99 -18.15 37.00
C GLY A 222 -22.92 -16.63 37.20
N GLY A 223 -23.93 -15.88 36.74
CA GLY A 223 -23.94 -14.42 36.84
C GLY A 223 -22.96 -13.74 35.88
N LEU A 224 -22.53 -14.45 34.84
CA LEU A 224 -21.65 -13.94 33.81
C LEU A 224 -22.46 -13.30 32.68
N THR A 225 -21.82 -12.40 31.95
CA THR A 225 -22.33 -11.83 30.70
C THR A 225 -21.39 -12.18 29.56
N GLU A 226 -21.93 -12.73 28.47
CA GLU A 226 -21.23 -12.87 27.20
C GLU A 226 -21.28 -11.54 26.45
N VAL A 227 -20.12 -10.95 26.18
CA VAL A 227 -19.99 -9.73 25.38
C VAL A 227 -19.32 -10.10 24.06
N THR A 228 -20.05 -9.97 22.96
CA THR A 228 -19.54 -10.23 21.61
C THR A 228 -19.49 -8.94 20.80
N ALA A 229 -18.36 -8.68 20.13
CA ALA A 229 -18.25 -7.61 19.14
C ALA A 229 -17.75 -8.12 17.80
N ALA A 230 -18.22 -7.51 16.73
CA ALA A 230 -17.68 -7.68 15.39
C ALA A 230 -16.77 -6.49 15.07
N VAL A 231 -15.50 -6.77 14.82
CA VAL A 231 -14.51 -5.78 14.39
C VAL A 231 -14.29 -5.96 12.90
N ALA A 232 -14.72 -4.99 12.11
CA ALA A 232 -14.70 -5.04 10.66
C ALA A 232 -13.60 -4.16 10.08
N ASN A 233 -13.15 -4.53 8.88
CA ASN A 233 -12.36 -3.68 8.01
C ASN A 233 -13.08 -3.62 6.66
N ARG A 234 -13.61 -2.44 6.34
CA ARG A 234 -14.38 -2.21 5.10
C ARG A 234 -13.49 -1.91 3.89
N LYS A 235 -12.18 -1.86 4.08
CA LYS A 235 -11.21 -1.55 3.05
C LYS A 235 -10.67 -2.85 2.47
N LEU A 236 -10.17 -2.77 1.24
CA LEU A 236 -9.69 -3.95 0.51
C LEU A 236 -8.46 -4.56 1.18
N THR A 237 -7.55 -3.72 1.67
CA THR A 237 -6.29 -4.17 2.25
C THR A 237 -6.50 -4.62 3.70
N PRO A 238 -6.00 -5.80 4.11
CA PRO A 238 -6.05 -6.25 5.50
C PRO A 238 -5.20 -5.34 6.40
N THR A 239 -5.41 -5.40 7.72
CA THR A 239 -4.60 -4.61 8.67
C THR A 239 -3.12 -5.00 8.64
N HIS A 240 -2.83 -6.28 8.36
CA HIS A 240 -1.48 -6.78 8.17
C HIS A 240 -1.39 -7.63 6.91
N ALA A 241 -0.36 -7.39 6.10
CA ALA A 241 0.03 -8.27 5.01
C ALA A 241 0.40 -9.66 5.55
N ALA A 242 0.28 -10.70 4.72
CA ALA A 242 0.57 -12.05 5.17
C ALA A 242 2.05 -12.22 5.57
N ILE A 243 2.98 -11.52 4.89
CA ILE A 243 4.41 -11.49 5.25
C ILE A 243 4.67 -10.80 6.60
N ASP A 244 3.89 -9.76 6.93
CA ASP A 244 3.92 -9.07 8.23
C ASP A 244 3.55 -10.02 9.36
N VAL A 245 2.45 -10.76 9.19
CA VAL A 245 2.01 -11.77 10.16
C VAL A 245 3.01 -12.91 10.29
N LYS A 246 3.52 -13.44 9.16
CA LYS A 246 4.46 -14.57 9.11
C LYS A 246 5.77 -14.25 9.82
N ASN A 247 6.33 -13.06 9.57
CA ASN A 247 7.62 -12.64 10.09
C ASN A 247 7.51 -11.83 11.40
N LYS A 248 6.29 -11.53 11.86
CA LYS A 248 6.00 -10.71 13.05
C LYS A 248 6.67 -9.33 12.96
N ILE A 249 6.54 -8.70 11.80
CA ILE A 249 7.18 -7.41 11.50
C ILE A 249 6.61 -6.33 12.43
N THR A 250 5.29 -6.22 12.49
CA THR A 250 4.59 -5.29 13.37
C THR A 250 3.82 -6.01 14.48
N LEU A 251 3.42 -5.26 15.51
CA LEU A 251 2.59 -5.80 16.59
C LEU A 251 1.19 -6.16 16.05
N PRO A 252 0.54 -7.23 16.56
CA PRO A 252 -0.81 -7.57 16.16
C PRO A 252 -1.82 -6.50 16.58
N ASP A 253 -2.95 -6.47 15.91
CA ASP A 253 -4.11 -5.68 16.31
C ASP A 253 -4.56 -6.08 17.72
N ILE A 254 -4.92 -5.08 18.53
CA ILE A 254 -5.41 -5.29 19.89
C ILE A 254 -6.88 -4.90 19.96
N VAL A 255 -7.74 -5.85 20.33
CA VAL A 255 -9.12 -5.58 20.68
C VAL A 255 -9.30 -5.81 22.17
N SER A 256 -9.79 -4.81 22.89
CA SER A 256 -9.87 -4.86 24.35
C SER A 256 -11.21 -4.41 24.88
N ILE A 257 -11.59 -4.97 26.02
CA ILE A 257 -12.73 -4.54 26.82
C ILE A 257 -12.25 -3.91 28.13
N SER A 258 -12.93 -2.86 28.59
CA SER A 258 -12.64 -2.16 29.84
C SER A 258 -13.92 -1.58 30.44
N GLY A 259 -14.07 -1.62 31.76
CA GLY A 259 -15.23 -1.08 32.47
C GLY A 259 -14.89 -0.91 33.95
N LYS A 260 -15.71 -0.16 34.68
CA LYS A 260 -15.55 -0.04 36.13
C LYS A 260 -15.93 -1.38 36.77
N ASP A 261 -15.07 -1.91 37.65
CA ASP A 261 -15.29 -3.17 38.37
C ASP A 261 -15.56 -4.39 37.46
N LEU A 262 -15.09 -4.35 36.21
CA LEU A 262 -15.28 -5.41 35.22
C LEU A 262 -14.21 -6.50 35.38
N ASN A 263 -14.62 -7.69 35.83
CA ASN A 263 -13.77 -8.87 35.89
C ASN A 263 -13.92 -9.70 34.60
N VAL A 264 -12.84 -9.87 33.84
CA VAL A 264 -12.85 -10.64 32.58
C VAL A 264 -12.33 -12.05 32.84
N VAL A 265 -13.22 -13.03 32.77
CA VAL A 265 -12.91 -14.44 33.05
C VAL A 265 -12.27 -15.11 31.85
N LEU A 266 -12.79 -14.84 30.66
CA LEU A 266 -12.32 -15.43 29.41
C LEU A 266 -12.43 -14.42 28.27
N GLY A 267 -11.49 -14.52 27.33
CA GLY A 267 -11.49 -13.77 26.08
C GLY A 267 -11.09 -14.67 24.92
N MET A 268 -11.80 -14.57 23.80
CA MET A 268 -11.53 -15.37 22.60
C MET A 268 -11.87 -14.60 21.32
N HIS A 269 -11.29 -14.99 20.20
CA HIS A 269 -11.64 -14.47 18.88
C HIS A 269 -11.87 -15.57 17.85
N SER A 270 -12.57 -15.25 16.77
CA SER A 270 -12.94 -16.20 15.71
C SER A 270 -13.14 -15.46 14.39
N ALA A 271 -12.83 -16.12 13.27
CA ALA A 271 -13.16 -15.65 11.93
C ALA A 271 -14.66 -15.77 11.59
N SER A 272 -15.45 -16.41 12.47
CA SER A 272 -16.88 -16.67 12.28
C SER A 272 -17.69 -16.28 13.51
N PRO A 273 -18.92 -15.73 13.34
CA PRO A 273 -19.80 -15.33 14.44
C PRO A 273 -20.28 -16.53 15.28
N PHE A 274 -20.11 -17.75 14.79
CA PHE A 274 -20.49 -18.98 15.48
C PHE A 274 -19.39 -19.56 16.39
N PHE A 275 -18.19 -18.95 16.39
CA PHE A 275 -17.07 -19.37 17.25
C PHE A 275 -16.67 -20.85 17.15
N LYS A 276 -16.93 -21.51 16.01
CA LYS A 276 -16.61 -22.94 15.76
C LYS A 276 -15.12 -23.28 15.89
N ARG A 277 -14.24 -22.32 15.59
CA ARG A 277 -12.77 -22.43 15.69
C ARG A 277 -12.22 -21.22 16.44
N ALA A 278 -12.76 -20.98 17.63
CA ALA A 278 -12.34 -19.87 18.47
C ALA A 278 -10.90 -20.09 18.98
N VAL A 279 -10.16 -19.00 19.07
CA VAL A 279 -8.82 -18.94 19.65
C VAL A 279 -8.90 -18.17 20.96
N GLU A 280 -8.59 -18.85 22.06
CA GLU A 280 -8.60 -18.28 23.41
C GLU A 280 -7.35 -17.42 23.66
N GLN A 281 -7.54 -16.27 24.30
CA GLN A 281 -6.49 -15.41 24.85
C GLN A 281 -6.21 -15.81 26.31
N LYS A 282 -5.32 -16.79 26.51
CA LYS A 282 -5.02 -17.38 27.84
C LYS A 282 -4.44 -16.39 28.85
N ARG A 283 -3.73 -15.36 28.39
CA ARG A 283 -3.11 -14.33 29.25
C ARG A 283 -3.69 -12.97 28.91
N ASN A 284 -4.08 -12.20 29.93
CA ASN A 284 -4.77 -10.92 29.78
C ASN A 284 -6.02 -11.05 28.88
N PRO A 285 -7.03 -11.86 29.26
CA PRO A 285 -8.21 -12.11 28.44
C PRO A 285 -8.98 -10.83 28.03
N GLN A 286 -8.81 -9.74 28.78
CA GLN A 286 -9.37 -8.43 28.46
C GLN A 286 -8.71 -7.73 27.25
N LYS A 287 -7.55 -8.20 26.76
CA LYS A 287 -6.81 -7.66 25.60
C LYS A 287 -6.50 -8.78 24.61
N LEU A 288 -7.37 -8.95 23.62
CA LEU A 288 -7.22 -9.97 22.57
C LEU A 288 -6.21 -9.51 21.52
N ARG A 289 -5.25 -10.38 21.21
CA ARG A 289 -4.28 -10.17 20.13
C ARG A 289 -4.83 -10.83 18.87
N ILE A 290 -5.13 -10.01 17.85
CA ILE A 290 -5.65 -10.44 16.57
C ILE A 290 -4.53 -10.30 15.53
N PRO A 291 -4.07 -11.39 14.89
CA PRO A 291 -2.95 -11.33 13.95
C PRO A 291 -3.19 -10.39 12.76
N THR A 292 -4.42 -10.37 12.25
CA THR A 292 -4.86 -9.50 11.16
C THR A 292 -6.39 -9.47 11.13
N ILE A 293 -6.97 -8.34 10.71
CA ILE A 293 -8.38 -8.20 10.38
C ILE A 293 -8.47 -8.17 8.85
N PRO A 294 -9.18 -9.15 8.23
CA PRO A 294 -9.19 -9.30 6.79
C PRO A 294 -9.83 -8.09 6.12
N GLY A 295 -9.33 -7.72 4.94
CA GLY A 295 -9.99 -6.73 4.10
C GLY A 295 -11.37 -7.20 3.66
N MET A 296 -12.30 -6.26 3.51
CA MET A 296 -13.72 -6.54 3.20
C MET A 296 -14.37 -7.59 4.11
N GLY A 297 -13.95 -7.64 5.37
CA GLY A 297 -14.31 -8.71 6.30
C GLY A 297 -14.32 -8.27 7.76
N ALA A 298 -14.48 -9.25 8.66
CA ALA A 298 -14.52 -9.00 10.09
C ALA A 298 -13.93 -10.16 10.90
N VAL A 299 -13.44 -9.81 12.09
CA VAL A 299 -13.12 -10.76 13.16
C VAL A 299 -14.12 -10.56 14.29
N TYR A 300 -14.55 -11.67 14.88
CA TYR A 300 -15.48 -11.68 15.99
C TYR A 300 -14.71 -11.92 17.28
N VAL A 301 -14.93 -11.07 18.26
CA VAL A 301 -14.34 -11.15 19.59
C VAL A 301 -15.41 -11.41 20.62
N ARG A 302 -15.07 -12.20 21.64
CA ARG A 302 -16.00 -12.53 22.71
C ARG A 302 -15.30 -12.58 24.05
N TRP A 303 -15.94 -12.00 25.05
CA TRP A 303 -15.56 -12.08 26.44
C TRP A 303 -16.67 -12.71 27.28
N LEU A 304 -16.29 -13.42 28.33
CA LEU A 304 -17.16 -13.72 29.46
C LEU A 304 -16.72 -12.84 30.62
N VAL A 305 -17.63 -11.99 31.09
CA VAL A 305 -17.33 -10.98 32.11
C VAL A 305 -18.29 -11.08 33.30
N GLN A 306 -17.80 -10.68 34.46
CA GLN A 306 -18.58 -10.43 35.66
C GLN A 306 -18.47 -8.93 35.97
N GLY A 307 -19.60 -8.24 36.06
CA GLY A 307 -19.67 -6.78 36.23
C GLY A 307 -20.87 -6.20 35.48
N GLU A 308 -21.11 -4.91 35.69
CA GLU A 308 -22.25 -4.18 35.11
C GLU A 308 -21.79 -3.21 34.02
N GLU A 309 -22.72 -2.82 33.15
CA GLU A 309 -22.54 -1.70 32.23
C GLU A 309 -22.39 -0.37 33.01
N PRO A 310 -21.71 0.66 32.47
CA PRO A 310 -21.03 0.71 31.19
C PRO A 310 -19.71 -0.06 31.12
N PHE A 311 -19.49 -0.68 29.97
CA PHE A 311 -18.15 -1.05 29.52
C PHE A 311 -17.87 -0.50 28.12
N THR A 312 -16.60 -0.45 27.78
CA THR A 312 -16.05 0.02 26.53
C THR A 312 -15.30 -1.11 25.85
N ILE A 313 -15.52 -1.25 24.54
CA ILE A 313 -14.65 -2.01 23.66
C ILE A 313 -13.84 -1.04 22.81
N SER A 314 -12.56 -1.34 22.61
CA SER A 314 -11.69 -0.59 21.70
C SER A 314 -10.87 -1.53 20.83
N VAL A 315 -10.67 -1.15 19.57
CA VAL A 315 -9.71 -1.76 18.67
C VAL A 315 -8.58 -0.78 18.38
N ARG A 316 -7.34 -1.27 18.36
CA ARG A 316 -6.16 -0.54 17.89
C ARG A 316 -5.35 -1.43 16.96
N SER A 317 -5.17 -0.97 15.74
CA SER A 317 -4.34 -1.57 14.71
C SER A 317 -3.19 -0.62 14.39
N PRO A 318 -1.93 -1.08 14.30
CA PRO A 318 -0.83 -0.22 13.89
C PRO A 318 -1.10 0.46 12.56
N LYS A 319 -1.57 -0.31 11.57
CA LYS A 319 -1.82 0.15 10.19
C LYS A 319 -3.27 0.53 9.92
N GLY A 320 -4.22 -0.10 10.62
CA GLY A 320 -5.66 0.09 10.40
C GLY A 320 -6.33 1.19 11.24
N GLY A 321 -5.58 1.89 12.11
CA GLY A 321 -6.12 2.93 12.99
C GLY A 321 -6.80 2.36 14.24
N SER A 322 -7.77 3.09 14.79
CA SER A 322 -8.44 2.70 16.03
C SER A 322 -9.90 3.13 16.07
N ASP A 323 -10.71 2.38 16.79
CA ASP A 323 -12.11 2.69 17.06
C ASP A 323 -12.50 2.27 18.48
N ARG A 324 -13.56 2.88 19.04
CA ARG A 324 -14.05 2.64 20.40
C ARG A 324 -15.58 2.72 20.44
N ARG A 325 -16.21 1.79 21.15
CA ARG A 325 -17.66 1.76 21.37
C ARG A 325 -18.02 1.47 22.82
N SER A 326 -18.99 2.20 23.37
CA SER A 326 -19.51 2.01 24.73
C SER A 326 -20.83 1.22 24.70
N SER A 327 -21.10 0.38 25.70
CA SER A 327 -22.38 -0.34 25.85
C SER A 327 -23.58 0.61 25.81
N ASP A 328 -23.47 1.75 26.50
CA ASP A 328 -24.58 2.71 26.68
C ASP A 328 -24.91 3.50 25.42
N SER A 329 -24.05 3.44 24.39
CA SER A 329 -24.33 4.07 23.08
C SER A 329 -25.29 3.24 22.22
N VAL A 330 -25.63 2.03 22.66
CA VAL A 330 -26.59 1.13 21.99
C VAL A 330 -27.97 1.37 22.61
N ALA A 331 -28.59 2.52 22.31
CA ALA A 331 -29.99 2.71 22.64
C ALA A 331 -30.84 1.67 21.89
N THR A 332 -31.59 0.89 22.66
CA THR A 332 -32.60 -0.09 22.22
C THR A 332 -33.46 0.43 21.08
N THR A 333 -33.19 0.02 19.84
CA THR A 333 -34.21 0.02 18.80
C THR A 333 -35.14 -1.17 19.05
N HIS A 334 -36.11 -0.99 19.94
CA HIS A 334 -37.32 -1.79 19.88
C HIS A 334 -38.02 -1.44 18.55
N PRO A 335 -38.38 -2.42 17.70
CA PRO A 335 -39.17 -2.13 16.52
C PRO A 335 -40.57 -1.74 16.99
N THR A 336 -40.87 -0.44 16.99
CA THR A 336 -42.25 0.02 17.03
C THR A 336 -42.92 -0.42 15.75
N SER A 337 -43.82 -1.39 15.86
CA SER A 337 -44.80 -1.70 14.83
C SER A 337 -45.66 -0.46 14.57
N SER A 338 -45.44 0.19 13.44
CA SER A 338 -46.42 1.05 12.77
C SER A 338 -46.31 0.69 11.29
N GLY A 339 -47.29 0.03 10.67
CA GLY A 339 -48.66 0.50 10.59
C GLY A 339 -48.83 0.98 9.16
N SER A 340 -49.63 0.25 8.40
CA SER A 340 -49.94 0.43 6.99
C SER A 340 -50.12 1.89 6.53
N ARG A 341 -49.58 2.21 5.35
CA ARG A 341 -50.33 2.74 4.19
C ARG A 341 -49.47 2.66 2.94
#